data_AF-A0A5T1IZV6-F1
#
_entry.id   AF-A0A5T1IZV6-F1
#
_cell.length_a   1.000
_cell.length_b   1.000
_cell.length_c   1.000
_cell.angle_alpha   90.00
_cell.angle_beta   90.00
_cell.angle_gamma   90.00
#
_symmetry.space_group_name_H-M   'P 1'
#
loop_
_entity.id
_entity.type
_entity.pdbx_description
1 polymer ?
#
loop_
_entity_poly.entity_id
_entity_poly.type
_entity_poly.pdbx_seq_one_letter_code
_entity_poly.pdbx_strand_id
1 'polypeptide(L)'
;ILQSFISLPLILPPSVLGFYLLVTFSANSFLGQVLKEYFNLSLVFSFEGLVFASLIFSLPFMVNPLQSAFSSINSNLLDASYSLGKSKIYTLFRVILPNSKAGIFSACAMSFAHTVGEFGVVMMIGGHKQGETLVASIAIYDELEILNYSLAHQYAFILFMFSFLVLFSLYFVNKKMSFQ
;
A
#
# COMPACT_ATOMS: atom_id res chain seq x y z
N ILE A 1 -3.69 11.11 17.99
CA ILE A 1 -4.93 10.40 17.58
C ILE A 1 -4.88 10.02 16.11
N LEU A 2 -4.92 10.95 15.14
CA LEU A 2 -4.89 10.60 13.71
C LEU A 2 -3.66 9.75 13.31
N GLN A 3 -2.47 10.15 13.73
CA GLN A 3 -1.24 9.37 13.49
C GLN A 3 -1.35 7.95 14.04
N SER A 4 -2.02 7.77 15.17
CA SER A 4 -2.21 6.45 15.78
C SER A 4 -3.01 5.55 14.86
N PHE A 5 -4.10 6.03 14.25
CA PHE A 5 -4.89 5.27 13.28
C PHE A 5 -4.10 4.91 12.02
N ILE A 6 -3.31 5.84 11.49
CA ILE A 6 -2.47 5.61 10.31
C ILE A 6 -1.39 4.56 10.59
N SER A 7 -0.83 4.58 11.81
CA SER A 7 0.22 3.65 12.23
C SER A 7 -0.29 2.31 12.75
N LEU A 8 -1.60 2.12 12.96
CA LEU A 8 -2.16 0.85 13.44
C LEU A 8 -1.69 -0.38 12.64
N PRO A 9 -1.65 -0.34 11.28
CA PRO A 9 -1.19 -1.49 10.50
C PRO A 9 0.27 -1.88 10.73
N LEU A 10 1.10 -1.01 11.32
CA LEU A 10 2.50 -1.35 11.65
C LEU A 10 2.62 -2.31 12.84
N ILE A 11 1.62 -2.33 13.73
CA ILE A 11 1.66 -3.07 14.99
C ILE A 11 0.66 -4.22 14.97
N LEU A 12 -0.47 -4.04 14.29
CA LEU A 12 -1.48 -5.08 14.18
C LEU A 12 -0.97 -6.23 13.31
N PRO A 13 -1.09 -7.49 13.76
CA PRO A 13 -0.92 -8.63 12.89
C PRO A 13 -1.84 -8.48 11.66
N PRO A 14 -1.35 -8.73 10.43
CA PRO A 14 -2.15 -8.58 9.22
C PRO A 14 -3.46 -9.40 9.27
N SER A 15 -3.44 -10.55 9.93
CA SER A 15 -4.61 -11.38 10.18
C SER A 15 -5.69 -10.70 11.03
N VAL A 16 -5.31 -9.86 12.01
CA VAL A 16 -6.29 -9.12 12.81
C VAL A 16 -6.99 -8.07 11.95
N LEU A 17 -6.23 -7.35 11.12
CA LEU A 17 -6.77 -6.37 10.21
C LEU A 17 -7.69 -7.02 9.17
N GLY A 18 -7.24 -8.11 8.54
CA GLY A 18 -8.03 -8.89 7.59
C GLY A 18 -9.32 -9.44 8.20
N PHE A 19 -9.25 -9.98 9.43
CA PHE A 19 -10.43 -10.47 10.15
C PHE A 19 -11.49 -9.39 10.36
N TYR A 20 -11.11 -8.23 10.89
CA TYR A 20 -12.07 -7.17 11.14
C TYR A 20 -12.65 -6.61 9.84
N LEU A 21 -11.82 -6.43 8.80
CA LEU A 21 -12.33 -6.04 7.48
C LEU A 21 -13.34 -7.07 6.94
N LEU A 22 -13.08 -8.38 7.10
CA LEU A 22 -13.97 -9.44 6.64
C LEU A 22 -15.30 -9.36 7.39
N VAL A 23 -15.28 -9.29 8.72
CA VAL A 23 -16.50 -9.22 9.53
C VAL A 23 -17.30 -7.96 9.21
N THR A 24 -16.62 -6.80 9.15
CA THR A 24 -17.23 -5.49 8.90
C THR A 24 -17.83 -5.35 7.50
N PHE A 25 -17.25 -5.99 6.49
CA PHE A 25 -17.72 -5.91 5.10
C PHE A 25 -18.36 -7.20 4.58
N SER A 26 -18.58 -8.18 5.46
CA SER A 26 -19.29 -9.42 5.12
C SER A 26 -20.70 -9.11 4.60
N ALA A 27 -21.23 -9.98 3.74
CA ALA A 27 -22.58 -9.80 3.17
C ALA A 27 -23.70 -9.74 4.23
N ASN A 28 -23.45 -10.23 5.44
CA ASN A 28 -24.41 -10.22 6.56
C ASN A 28 -24.25 -9.00 7.48
N SER A 29 -23.21 -8.19 7.28
CA SER A 29 -22.98 -6.98 8.06
C SER A 29 -23.81 -5.81 7.53
N PHE A 30 -24.15 -4.86 8.41
CA PHE A 30 -24.84 -3.63 8.02
C PHE A 30 -24.09 -2.88 6.90
N LEU A 31 -22.77 -2.72 7.02
CA LEU A 31 -21.96 -2.01 6.02
C LEU A 31 -21.86 -2.78 4.71
N GLY A 32 -21.69 -4.11 4.75
CA GLY A 32 -21.69 -4.94 3.54
C GLY A 32 -23.01 -4.91 2.79
N GLN A 33 -24.15 -4.90 3.50
CA GLN A 33 -25.48 -4.77 2.90
C GLN A 33 -25.66 -3.39 2.25
N VAL A 34 -25.31 -2.31 2.95
CA VAL A 34 -25.38 -0.95 2.39
C VAL A 34 -24.52 -0.81 1.13
N LEU A 35 -23.29 -1.32 1.13
CA LEU A 35 -22.44 -1.28 -0.05
C LEU A 35 -23.04 -2.04 -1.24
N LYS A 36 -23.67 -3.19 -0.96
CA LYS A 36 -24.32 -3.99 -1.99
C LYS A 36 -25.60 -3.34 -2.53
N GLU A 37 -26.44 -2.80 -1.65
CA GLU A 37 -27.73 -2.21 -2.05
C GLU A 37 -27.59 -0.90 -2.80
N TYR A 38 -26.71 0.00 -2.33
CA TYR A 38 -26.58 1.35 -2.90
C TYR A 38 -25.52 1.44 -3.99
N PHE A 39 -24.47 0.62 -3.92
CA PHE A 39 -23.33 0.70 -4.84
C PHE A 39 -23.10 -0.57 -5.66
N ASN A 40 -23.88 -1.64 -5.42
CA ASN A 40 -23.68 -2.95 -6.05
C ASN A 40 -22.24 -3.49 -5.90
N LEU A 41 -21.60 -3.16 -4.77
CA LEU A 41 -20.22 -3.55 -4.47
C LEU A 41 -20.19 -4.61 -3.36
N SER A 42 -19.37 -5.64 -3.56
CA SER A 42 -18.98 -6.57 -2.52
C SER A 42 -17.48 -6.45 -2.30
N LEU A 43 -17.03 -6.27 -1.05
CA LEU A 43 -15.60 -6.12 -0.72
C LEU A 43 -14.98 -7.42 -0.19
N VAL A 44 -15.76 -8.48 0.01
CA VAL A 44 -15.23 -9.78 0.46
C VAL A 44 -15.23 -10.71 -0.73
N PHE A 45 -14.11 -11.39 -0.95
CA PHE A 45 -13.81 -12.26 -2.10
C PHE A 45 -13.92 -11.55 -3.47
N SER A 46 -13.54 -10.27 -3.51
CA SER A 46 -13.52 -9.45 -4.73
C SER A 46 -12.18 -8.74 -4.89
N PHE A 47 -11.88 -8.34 -6.13
CA PHE A 47 -10.67 -7.59 -6.43
C PHE A 47 -10.71 -6.19 -5.81
N GLU A 48 -11.87 -5.53 -5.82
CA GLU A 48 -12.09 -4.22 -5.19
C GLU A 48 -11.85 -4.28 -3.68
N GLY A 49 -12.31 -5.38 -3.05
CA GLY A 49 -12.05 -5.71 -1.66
C GLY A 49 -10.57 -5.81 -1.34
N LEU A 50 -9.84 -6.54 -2.18
CA LEU A 50 -8.40 -6.70 -2.08
C LEU A 50 -7.69 -5.34 -2.19
N VAL A 51 -8.02 -4.53 -3.21
CA VAL A 51 -7.46 -3.18 -3.38
C VAL A 51 -7.74 -2.31 -2.14
N PHE A 52 -8.97 -2.30 -1.65
CA PHE A 52 -9.35 -1.51 -0.48
C PHE A 52 -8.59 -1.95 0.78
N ALA A 53 -8.49 -3.25 1.03
CA ALA A 53 -7.76 -3.79 2.17
C ALA A 53 -6.25 -3.50 2.07
N SER A 54 -5.66 -3.64 0.88
CA SER A 54 -4.27 -3.28 0.60
C SER A 54 -4.00 -1.80 0.82
N LEU A 55 -4.93 -0.89 0.48
CA LEU A 55 -4.80 0.53 0.77
C LEU A 55 -4.69 0.80 2.27
N ILE A 56 -5.59 0.23 3.07
CA ILE A 56 -5.59 0.38 4.54
C ILE A 56 -4.29 -0.15 5.13
N PHE A 57 -3.90 -1.37 4.74
CA PHE A 57 -2.67 -1.99 5.22
C PHE A 57 -1.42 -1.17 4.85
N SER A 58 -1.40 -0.58 3.64
CA SER A 58 -0.24 0.13 3.10
C SER A 58 -0.12 1.59 3.55
N LEU A 59 -1.15 2.14 4.22
CA LEU A 59 -1.20 3.53 4.70
C LEU A 59 0.10 3.99 5.40
N PRO A 60 0.65 3.31 6.42
CA PRO A 60 1.82 3.82 7.13
C PRO A 60 3.07 3.88 6.25
N PHE A 61 3.18 2.98 5.27
CA PHE A 61 4.32 2.91 4.36
C PHE A 61 4.28 4.03 3.29
N MET A 62 3.11 4.60 3.03
CA MET A 62 2.97 5.81 2.22
C MET A 62 3.09 7.09 3.07
N VAL A 63 2.38 7.17 4.19
CA VAL A 63 2.26 8.41 4.96
C VAL A 63 3.56 8.77 5.67
N ASN A 64 4.24 7.83 6.32
CA ASN A 64 5.41 8.16 7.14
C ASN A 64 6.57 8.73 6.30
N PRO A 65 6.93 8.15 5.14
CA PRO A 65 7.97 8.73 4.30
C PRO A 65 7.56 10.08 3.70
N LEU A 66 6.29 10.25 3.31
CA LEU A 66 5.78 11.55 2.85
C LEU A 66 5.87 12.62 3.94
N GLN A 67 5.47 12.29 5.17
CA GLN A 67 5.54 13.22 6.30
C GLN A 67 6.98 13.62 6.61
N SER A 68 7.91 12.67 6.55
CA SER A 68 9.34 12.95 6.70
C SER A 68 9.85 13.87 5.58
N ALA A 69 9.45 13.60 4.34
CA ALA A 69 9.86 14.39 3.16
C ALA A 69 9.27 15.80 3.12
N PHE A 70 8.09 16.01 3.69
CA PHE A 70 7.49 17.35 3.81
C PHE A 70 8.09 18.12 4.98
N SER A 71 8.40 17.42 6.08
CA SER A 71 9.04 18.03 7.27
C SER A 71 10.49 18.44 7.03
N SER A 72 11.17 17.86 6.05
CA SER A 72 12.56 18.21 5.70
C SER A 72 12.70 19.44 4.80
N ILE A 73 11.59 20.00 4.32
CA ILE A 73 11.61 21.19 3.46
C ILE A 73 12.04 22.41 4.27
N ASN A 74 12.96 23.20 3.71
CA ASN A 74 13.39 24.46 4.31
C ASN A 74 12.21 25.43 4.44
N SER A 75 11.91 25.86 5.68
CA SER A 75 10.84 26.80 5.99
C SER A 75 10.97 28.13 5.23
N ASN A 76 12.20 28.58 4.95
CA ASN A 76 12.45 29.81 4.20
C ASN A 76 11.85 29.78 2.79
N LEU A 77 11.76 28.60 2.15
CA LEU A 77 11.11 28.46 0.84
C LEU A 77 9.60 28.64 0.93
N LEU A 78 9.00 28.19 2.04
CA LEU A 78 7.57 28.36 2.30
C LEU A 78 7.27 29.82 2.61
N ASP A 79 8.06 30.43 3.49
CA ASP A 79 7.92 31.84 3.87
C ASP A 79 8.08 32.76 2.66
N ALA A 80 9.08 32.52 1.81
CA ALA A 80 9.27 33.28 0.57
C ALA A 80 8.05 33.18 -0.37
N SER A 81 7.47 31.98 -0.53
CA SER A 81 6.27 31.79 -1.34
C SER A 81 5.08 32.59 -0.78
N TYR A 82 4.88 32.57 0.54
CA TYR A 82 3.81 33.31 1.19
C TYR A 82 4.03 34.83 1.17
N SER A 83 5.28 35.30 1.34
CA SER A 83 5.64 36.72 1.23
C SER A 83 5.39 37.27 -0.18
N LEU A 84 5.48 36.43 -1.22
CA LEU A 84 5.10 36.78 -2.60
C LEU A 84 3.58 36.73 -2.85
N GLY A 85 2.76 36.61 -1.80
CA GLY A 85 1.30 36.58 -1.87
C GLY A 85 0.72 35.30 -2.49
N LYS A 86 1.50 34.21 -2.54
CA LYS A 86 1.02 32.95 -3.11
C LYS A 86 0.14 32.17 -2.13
N SER A 87 -0.88 31.51 -2.66
CA SER A 87 -1.81 30.70 -1.86
C SER A 87 -1.19 29.36 -1.45
N LYS A 88 -1.76 28.71 -0.43
CA LYS A 88 -1.33 27.38 0.05
C LYS A 88 -1.30 26.32 -1.07
N ILE A 89 -2.28 26.35 -1.97
CA ILE A 89 -2.37 25.43 -3.11
C ILE A 89 -1.20 25.69 -4.08
N TYR A 90 -0.90 26.96 -4.36
CA TYR A 90 0.27 27.30 -5.19
C TYR A 90 1.56 26.79 -4.56
N THR A 91 1.78 27.08 -3.27
CA THR A 91 2.97 26.63 -2.52
C THR A 91 3.07 25.09 -2.51
N LEU A 92 1.96 24.38 -2.36
CA LEU A 92 1.93 22.92 -2.43
C LEU A 92 2.47 22.39 -3.76
N PHE A 93 1.91 22.83 -4.89
CA PHE A 93 2.27 22.30 -6.20
C PHE A 93 3.58 22.84 -6.76
N ARG A 94 3.99 24.06 -6.37
CA ARG A 94 5.17 24.74 -6.94
C ARG A 94 6.40 24.71 -6.03
N VAL A 95 6.23 24.48 -4.74
CA VAL A 95 7.34 24.46 -3.76
C VAL A 95 7.42 23.10 -3.09
N ILE A 96 6.35 22.64 -2.43
CA ILE A 96 6.41 21.43 -1.61
C ILE A 96 6.62 20.18 -2.47
N LEU A 97 5.71 19.89 -3.40
CA LEU A 97 5.78 18.69 -4.23
C LEU A 97 7.08 18.59 -5.05
N PRO A 98 7.59 19.67 -5.68
CA PRO A 98 8.85 19.59 -6.42
C PRO A 98 10.08 19.35 -5.54
N ASN A 99 10.12 19.89 -4.32
CA ASN A 99 11.23 19.69 -3.39
C ASN A 99 11.17 18.34 -2.66
N SER A 100 10.01 17.69 -2.60
CA SER A 100 9.83 16.38 -1.96
C SER A 100 9.79 15.21 -2.95
N LYS A 101 10.18 15.40 -4.22
CA LYS A 101 10.11 14.33 -5.25
C LYS A 101 10.78 13.03 -4.84
N ALA A 102 12.00 13.09 -4.29
CA ALA A 102 12.73 11.90 -3.84
C ALA A 102 11.99 11.19 -2.69
N GLY A 103 11.41 11.96 -1.77
CA GLY A 103 10.62 11.44 -0.66
C GLY A 103 9.29 10.82 -1.11
N ILE A 104 8.57 11.46 -2.05
CA ILE A 104 7.36 10.90 -2.67
C ILE A 104 7.67 9.59 -3.37
N PHE A 105 8.76 9.55 -4.13
CA PHE A 105 9.19 8.33 -4.80
C PHE A 105 9.54 7.22 -3.80
N SER A 106 10.22 7.56 -2.71
CA SER A 106 10.53 6.62 -1.62
C SER A 106 9.26 6.09 -0.95
N ALA A 107 8.25 6.94 -0.74
CA ALA A 107 6.95 6.54 -0.20
C ALA A 107 6.22 5.56 -1.13
N CYS A 108 6.18 5.86 -2.43
CA CYS A 108 5.61 4.96 -3.43
C CYS A 108 6.34 3.62 -3.46
N ALA A 109 7.67 3.64 -3.41
CA ALA A 109 8.51 2.45 -3.39
C ALA A 109 8.22 1.56 -2.18
N MET A 110 8.19 2.13 -0.97
CA MET A 110 7.89 1.41 0.26
C MET A 110 6.47 0.84 0.27
N SER A 111 5.48 1.65 -0.12
CA SER A 111 4.08 1.21 -0.23
C SER A 111 3.96 0.03 -1.19
N PHE A 112 4.55 0.13 -2.38
CA PHE A 112 4.54 -0.96 -3.37
C PHE A 112 5.20 -2.24 -2.83
N ALA A 113 6.39 -2.12 -2.24
CA ALA A 113 7.12 -3.27 -1.70
C ALA A 113 6.32 -4.00 -0.62
N HIS A 114 5.68 -3.26 0.28
CA HIS A 114 4.83 -3.83 1.32
C HIS A 114 3.54 -4.43 0.78
N THR A 115 2.90 -3.82 -0.23
CA THR A 115 1.70 -4.40 -0.86
C THR A 115 2.01 -5.72 -1.57
N VAL A 116 3.14 -5.83 -2.28
CA VAL A 116 3.55 -7.06 -2.99
C VAL A 116 3.87 -8.19 -2.00
N GLY A 117 4.50 -7.85 -0.87
CA GLY A 117 4.83 -8.80 0.18
C GLY A 117 3.66 -9.18 1.09
N GLU A 118 2.49 -8.56 0.91
CA GLU A 118 1.35 -8.80 1.80
C GLU A 118 0.67 -10.14 1.50
N PHE A 119 0.28 -10.83 2.56
CA PHE A 119 -0.32 -12.15 2.50
C PHE A 119 -1.53 -12.28 3.41
N GLY A 120 -1.42 -11.88 4.69
CA GLY A 120 -2.45 -12.15 5.69
C GLY A 120 -3.77 -11.43 5.41
N VAL A 121 -3.73 -10.12 5.19
CA VAL A 121 -4.93 -9.33 4.86
C VAL A 121 -5.55 -9.81 3.55
N VAL A 122 -4.72 -10.06 2.55
CA VAL A 122 -5.16 -10.44 1.20
C VAL A 122 -5.78 -11.83 1.18
N MET A 123 -5.22 -12.81 1.89
CA MET A 123 -5.82 -14.14 2.01
C MET A 123 -7.19 -14.08 2.67
N MET A 124 -7.37 -13.27 3.72
CA MET A 124 -8.65 -13.19 4.42
C MET A 124 -9.74 -12.49 3.61
N ILE A 125 -9.40 -11.39 2.93
CA ILE A 125 -10.38 -10.60 2.18
C ILE A 125 -10.55 -11.10 0.75
N GLY A 126 -9.46 -11.36 0.05
CA GLY A 126 -9.47 -11.79 -1.35
C GLY A 126 -9.81 -13.27 -1.51
N GLY A 127 -9.44 -14.12 -0.55
CA GLY A 127 -9.54 -15.57 -0.68
C GLY A 127 -8.65 -16.11 -1.80
N HIS A 128 -9.04 -17.24 -2.41
CA HIS A 128 -8.26 -17.98 -3.40
C HIS A 128 -8.96 -18.12 -4.77
N LYS A 129 -9.73 -17.12 -5.21
CA LYS A 129 -10.51 -17.23 -6.45
C LYS A 129 -9.59 -17.09 -7.67
N GLN A 130 -9.39 -18.19 -8.39
CA GLN A 130 -8.54 -18.23 -9.58
C GLN A 130 -9.01 -17.23 -10.65
N GLY A 131 -8.07 -16.45 -11.20
CA GLY A 131 -8.35 -15.45 -12.24
C GLY A 131 -8.88 -14.11 -11.73
N GLU A 132 -9.21 -13.98 -10.44
CA GLU A 132 -9.73 -12.72 -9.88
C GLU A 132 -8.92 -12.24 -8.66
N THR A 133 -8.76 -13.08 -7.64
CA THR A 133 -8.15 -12.67 -6.35
C THR A 133 -6.95 -13.52 -5.93
N LEU A 134 -6.60 -14.54 -6.73
CA LEU A 134 -5.42 -15.38 -6.50
C LEU A 134 -4.13 -14.59 -6.72
N VAL A 135 -3.53 -14.11 -5.64
CA VAL A 135 -2.21 -13.45 -5.67
C VAL A 135 -1.07 -14.45 -5.57
N ALA A 136 0.12 -14.04 -6.04
CA ALA A 136 1.29 -14.91 -6.09
C ALA A 136 1.67 -15.52 -4.73
N SER A 137 1.53 -14.77 -3.63
CA SER A 137 1.81 -15.27 -2.28
C SER A 137 0.85 -16.38 -1.84
N ILE A 138 -0.44 -16.30 -2.22
CA ILE A 138 -1.43 -17.35 -1.98
C ILE A 138 -1.15 -18.56 -2.88
N ALA A 139 -0.82 -18.35 -4.15
CA ALA A 139 -0.47 -19.45 -5.05
C ALA A 139 0.74 -20.27 -4.56
N ILE A 140 1.75 -19.62 -3.97
CA ILE A 140 2.88 -20.32 -3.33
C ILE A 140 2.39 -21.17 -2.14
N TYR A 141 1.51 -20.60 -1.32
CA TYR A 141 0.96 -21.29 -0.14
C TYR A 141 0.11 -22.50 -0.54
N ASP A 142 -0.77 -22.36 -1.54
CA ASP A 142 -1.62 -23.44 -2.06
C ASP A 142 -0.77 -24.62 -2.57
N GLU A 143 0.29 -24.35 -3.34
CA GLU A 143 1.20 -25.39 -3.85
C GLU A 143 1.99 -26.08 -2.72
N LEU A 144 2.35 -25.34 -1.65
CA LEU A 144 2.99 -25.93 -0.47
C LEU A 144 2.04 -26.83 0.32
N GLU A 145 0.75 -26.47 0.45
CA GLU A 145 -0.25 -27.30 1.13
C GLU A 145 -0.46 -28.66 0.44
N ILE A 146 -0.42 -28.68 -0.90
CA ILE A 146 -0.50 -29.93 -1.68
C ILE A 146 0.86 -30.62 -1.88
N LEU A 147 1.90 -30.17 -1.18
CA LEU A 147 3.27 -30.71 -1.22
C LEU A 147 3.95 -30.64 -2.60
N ASN A 148 3.49 -29.74 -3.48
CA ASN A 148 4.07 -29.50 -4.80
C ASN A 148 5.23 -28.50 -4.71
N TYR A 149 6.34 -28.95 -4.13
CA TYR A 149 7.53 -28.11 -3.96
C TYR A 149 8.12 -27.58 -5.28
N SER A 150 7.90 -28.28 -6.40
CA SER A 150 8.40 -27.86 -7.71
C SER A 150 7.72 -26.57 -8.18
N LEU A 151 6.37 -26.51 -8.18
CA LEU A 151 5.66 -25.29 -8.58
C LEU A 151 5.80 -24.19 -7.54
N ALA A 152 5.74 -24.52 -6.24
CA ALA A 152 5.98 -23.55 -5.18
C ALA A 152 7.34 -22.84 -5.34
N HIS A 153 8.40 -23.59 -5.67
CA HIS A 153 9.73 -23.03 -5.93
C HIS A 153 9.74 -22.09 -7.15
N GLN A 154 9.08 -22.48 -8.25
CA GLN A 154 9.02 -21.65 -9.45
C GLN A 154 8.30 -20.32 -9.17
N TYR A 155 7.13 -20.36 -8.52
CA TYR A 155 6.39 -19.15 -8.15
C TYR A 155 7.20 -18.27 -7.20
N ALA A 156 7.80 -18.86 -6.17
CA ALA A 156 8.64 -18.12 -5.22
C ALA A 156 9.85 -17.47 -5.91
N PHE A 157 10.53 -18.17 -6.81
CA PHE A 157 11.68 -17.63 -7.53
C PHE A 157 11.31 -16.47 -8.46
N ILE A 158 10.21 -16.60 -9.20
CA ILE A 158 9.70 -15.53 -10.08
C ILE A 158 9.35 -14.30 -9.24
N LEU A 159 8.60 -14.48 -8.14
CA LEU A 159 8.20 -13.38 -7.27
C LEU A 159 9.41 -12.70 -6.61
N PHE A 160 10.41 -13.49 -6.21
CA PHE A 160 11.68 -12.99 -5.67
C PHE A 160 12.45 -12.16 -6.70
N MET A 161 12.66 -12.69 -7.92
CA MET A 161 13.35 -11.97 -8.99
C MET A 161 12.62 -10.67 -9.37
N PHE A 162 11.30 -10.73 -9.51
CA PHE A 162 10.48 -9.55 -9.79
C PHE A 162 10.62 -8.49 -8.69
N SER A 163 10.44 -8.89 -7.43
CA SER A 163 10.53 -7.96 -6.28
C SER A 163 11.92 -7.36 -6.15
N PHE A 164 12.97 -8.15 -6.35
CA PHE A 164 14.35 -7.68 -6.35
C PHE A 164 14.59 -6.66 -7.46
N LEU A 165 14.18 -6.94 -8.70
CA LEU A 165 14.36 -6.02 -9.83
C LEU A 165 13.61 -4.71 -9.63
N VAL A 166 12.39 -4.76 -9.09
CA VAL A 166 11.61 -3.55 -8.78
C VAL A 166 12.32 -2.74 -7.70
N LEU A 167 12.69 -3.35 -6.57
CA LEU A 167 13.40 -2.65 -5.50
C LEU A 167 14.75 -2.09 -5.96
N PHE A 168 15.52 -2.87 -6.72
CA PHE A 168 16.79 -2.44 -7.29
C PHE A 168 16.60 -1.20 -8.19
N SER A 169 15.60 -1.23 -9.07
CA SER A 169 15.27 -0.10 -9.94
C SER A 169 14.85 1.13 -9.13
N LEU A 170 14.02 0.94 -8.10
CA LEU A 170 13.59 2.01 -7.21
C LEU A 170 14.78 2.64 -6.48
N TYR A 171 15.64 1.85 -5.84
CA TYR A 171 16.80 2.38 -5.13
C TYR A 171 17.82 3.05 -6.06
N PHE A 172 18.02 2.50 -7.26
CA PHE A 172 18.90 3.09 -8.26
C PHE A 172 18.41 4.47 -8.73
N VAL A 173 17.10 4.63 -8.95
CA VAL A 173 16.49 5.91 -9.31
C VAL A 173 16.52 6.90 -8.14
N ASN A 174 16.24 6.44 -6.91
CA ASN A 174 16.28 7.29 -5.71
C ASN A 174 17.69 7.86 -5.47
N LYS A 175 18.73 7.03 -5.62
CA LYS A 175 20.13 7.49 -5.52
C LYS A 175 20.43 8.58 -6.56
N LYS A 176 19.90 8.53 -7.78
CA LYS A 176 20.12 9.60 -8.75
C LYS A 176 19.40 10.90 -8.38
N MET A 177 18.24 10.82 -7.75
CA MET A 177 17.45 12.00 -7.36
C MET A 177 17.96 12.68 -6.08
N SER A 178 18.55 11.93 -5.15
CA SER A 178 19.11 12.50 -3.90
C SER A 178 20.45 13.23 -4.10
N PHE A 179 21.10 13.07 -5.26
CA PHE A 179 22.39 13.72 -5.59
C PHE A 179 22.20 14.95 -6.52
N GLN A 180 20.98 15.46 -6.65
CA GLN A 180 20.65 16.74 -7.29
C GLN A 180 20.10 17.71 -6.25
#